data_AF-A0A2Z6UH16-F1
#
_entry.id   AF-A0A2Z6UH16-F1
#
_cell.length_a   1.000
_cell.length_b   1.000
_cell.length_c   1.000
_cell.angle_alpha   90.00
_cell.angle_beta   90.00
_cell.angle_gamma   90.00
#
_symmetry.space_group_name_H-M   'P 1'
#
loop_
_entity.id
_entity.type
_entity.pdbx_description
1 polymer ?
#
loop_
_entity_poly.entity_id
_entity_poly.type
_entity_poly.pdbx_seq_one_letter_code
_entity_poly.pdbx_strand_id
1 'polypeptide(L)'
;MSTMQRLLMNDPPGYFTRGGEVLWKLMKEDLIEEPLPGEWKDLQALVKQSFNKHTEHEIDEPNHIYCKKLDKGGMSGGVVYPLFFKEVILCFISYQFSGGAYGKQYSQNYNNWLEKVSQGLV
;
A
#
# COMPACT_ATOMS: atom_id res chain seq x y z
N MET A 1 -14.76 -17.08 2.00
CA MET A 1 -14.16 -15.74 2.12
C MET A 1 -13.56 -15.59 3.51
N SER A 2 -12.22 -15.55 3.61
CA SER A 2 -11.49 -15.41 4.88
C SER A 2 -11.66 -14.02 5.50
N THR A 3 -11.34 -13.86 6.79
CA THR A 3 -11.38 -12.55 7.48
C THR A 3 -10.38 -11.57 6.84
N MET A 4 -9.22 -12.06 6.41
CA MET A 4 -8.23 -11.27 5.68
C MET A 4 -8.76 -10.81 4.31
N GLN A 5 -9.43 -11.70 3.57
CA GLN A 5 -10.08 -11.34 2.30
C GLN A 5 -11.15 -10.25 2.49
N ARG A 6 -11.88 -10.25 3.61
CA ARG A 6 -12.85 -9.17 3.92
C ARG A 6 -12.15 -7.85 4.19
N LEU A 7 -11.03 -7.88 4.92
CA LEU A 7 -10.25 -6.69 5.23
C LEU A 7 -9.69 -6.03 3.96
N LEU A 8 -9.21 -6.85 3.02
CA LEU A 8 -8.58 -6.40 1.76
C LEU A 8 -9.57 -6.29 0.58
N MET A 9 -10.86 -6.50 0.82
CA MET A 9 -11.90 -6.46 -0.21
C MET A 9 -12.02 -5.07 -0.84
N ASN A 10 -11.85 -4.02 -0.03
CA ASN A 10 -11.88 -2.65 -0.49
C ASN A 10 -10.49 -2.25 -0.98
N ASP A 11 -10.43 -1.62 -2.14
CA ASP A 11 -9.21 -0.97 -2.59
C ASP A 11 -9.09 0.45 -2.00
N PRO A 12 -7.86 0.91 -1.72
CA PRO A 12 -7.63 2.30 -1.38
C PRO A 12 -8.09 3.20 -2.54
N PRO A 13 -8.79 4.32 -2.29
CA PRO A 13 -9.08 5.33 -3.31
C PRO A 13 -7.81 5.74 -4.07
N GLY A 14 -7.93 5.71 -5.40
CA GLY A 14 -6.78 5.63 -6.29
C GLY A 14 -6.08 6.96 -6.54
N TYR A 15 -4.76 6.94 -6.36
CA TYR A 15 -3.73 7.56 -7.20
C TYR A 15 -2.46 6.70 -7.10
N PHE A 16 -2.57 5.44 -7.51
CA PHE A 16 -1.40 4.59 -7.67
C PHE A 16 -0.65 5.01 -8.93
N THR A 17 0.68 5.01 -8.89
CA THR A 17 1.42 4.82 -10.13
C THR A 17 1.01 3.51 -10.78
N ARG A 18 1.22 3.37 -12.09
CA ARG A 18 1.01 2.08 -12.78
C ARG A 18 1.75 0.94 -12.07
N GLY A 19 2.98 1.20 -11.61
CA GLY A 19 3.74 0.24 -10.79
C GLY A 19 3.09 -0.04 -9.41
N GLY A 20 2.56 0.99 -8.74
CA GLY A 20 1.88 0.86 -7.45
C GLY A 20 0.59 0.04 -7.52
N GLU A 21 -0.17 0.15 -8.61
CA GLU A 21 -1.40 -0.64 -8.80
C GLU A 21 -1.07 -2.13 -8.97
N VAL A 22 -0.07 -2.43 -9.80
CA VAL A 22 0.41 -3.79 -10.02
C VAL A 22 0.96 -4.37 -8.71
N LEU A 23 1.76 -3.58 -7.97
CA LEU A 23 2.28 -3.98 -6.67
C LEU A 23 1.17 -4.30 -5.67
N TRP A 24 0.16 -3.45 -5.55
CA TRP A 24 -0.94 -3.68 -4.62
C TRP A 24 -1.71 -4.96 -4.93
N LYS A 25 -1.93 -5.27 -6.21
CA LYS A 25 -2.55 -6.53 -6.64
C LYS A 25 -1.74 -7.74 -6.19
N LEU A 26 -0.43 -7.74 -6.45
CA LEU A 26 0.48 -8.82 -6.03
C LEU A 26 0.54 -8.96 -4.50
N MET A 27 0.55 -7.84 -3.78
CA MET A 27 0.54 -7.87 -2.32
C MET A 27 -0.76 -8.44 -1.76
N LYS A 28 -1.91 -8.10 -2.35
CA LYS A 28 -3.19 -8.70 -1.94
C LYS A 28 -3.20 -10.21 -2.15
N GLU A 29 -2.68 -10.69 -3.28
CA GLU A 29 -2.56 -12.14 -3.56
C GLU A 29 -1.72 -12.88 -2.51
N ASP A 30 -0.63 -12.28 -2.03
CA ASP A 30 0.14 -12.85 -0.93
C ASP A 30 -0.64 -12.82 0.40
N LEU A 31 -1.23 -11.68 0.73
CA LEU A 31 -1.84 -11.45 2.02
C LEU A 31 -3.13 -12.26 2.20
N ILE A 32 -3.91 -12.53 1.15
CA ILE A 32 -5.22 -13.21 1.29
C ILE A 32 -5.11 -14.64 1.84
N GLU A 33 -3.96 -15.28 1.64
CA GLU A 33 -3.66 -16.64 2.10
C GLU A 33 -3.20 -16.68 3.56
N GLU A 34 -2.83 -15.54 4.13
CA GLU A 34 -2.38 -15.43 5.51
C GLU A 34 -3.57 -15.35 6.50
N PRO A 35 -3.47 -15.96 7.69
CA PRO A 35 -4.44 -15.75 8.76
C PRO A 35 -4.39 -14.28 9.21
N LEU A 36 -5.56 -13.70 9.50
CA LEU A 36 -5.62 -12.35 10.05
C LEU A 36 -4.97 -12.32 11.44
N PRO A 37 -3.91 -11.53 11.67
CA PRO A 37 -3.30 -11.44 12.99
C PRO A 37 -4.22 -10.79 14.01
N GLY A 38 -4.04 -11.13 15.29
CA GLY A 38 -4.79 -10.51 16.39
C GLY A 38 -4.36 -9.07 16.68
N GLU A 39 -3.15 -8.68 16.28
CA GLU A 39 -2.58 -7.36 16.54
C GLU A 39 -2.25 -6.60 15.25
N TRP A 40 -2.45 -5.28 15.30
CA TRP A 40 -2.13 -4.39 14.18
C TRP A 40 -0.65 -4.45 13.78
N LYS A 41 0.26 -4.57 14.76
CA LYS A 41 1.71 -4.62 14.52
C LYS A 41 2.10 -5.81 13.64
N ASP A 42 1.45 -6.95 13.84
CA ASP A 42 1.73 -8.17 13.07
C ASP A 42 1.18 -8.05 11.65
N LEU A 43 -0.02 -7.46 11.48
CA LEU A 43 -0.55 -7.17 10.15
C LEU A 43 0.35 -6.18 9.40
N GLN A 44 0.86 -5.16 10.08
CA GLN A 44 1.83 -4.23 9.50
C GLN A 44 3.10 -4.97 9.04
N ALA A 45 3.60 -5.94 9.82
CA ALA A 45 4.76 -6.73 9.44
C ALA A 45 4.52 -7.56 8.18
N LEU A 46 3.34 -8.20 8.06
CA LEU A 46 2.96 -8.94 6.85
C LEU A 46 2.92 -8.03 5.60
N VAL A 47 2.32 -6.84 5.73
CA VAL A 47 2.26 -5.87 4.62
C VAL A 47 3.66 -5.42 4.20
N LYS A 48 4.54 -5.12 5.17
CA LYS A 48 5.93 -4.77 4.89
C LYS A 48 6.70 -5.90 4.22
N GLN A 49 6.54 -7.13 4.71
CA GLN A 49 7.17 -8.30 4.14
C GLN A 49 6.74 -8.52 2.69
N SER A 50 5.44 -8.40 2.40
CA SER A 50 4.94 -8.53 1.02
C SER A 50 5.43 -7.40 0.11
N PHE A 51 5.48 -6.16 0.61
CA PHE A 51 6.08 -5.04 -0.11
C PHE A 51 7.54 -5.34 -0.50
N ASN A 52 8.36 -5.72 0.49
CA ASN A 52 9.77 -6.02 0.28
C ASN A 52 9.98 -7.20 -0.68
N LYS A 53 9.12 -8.23 -0.61
CA LYS A 53 9.15 -9.40 -1.50
C LYS A 53 8.99 -9.02 -2.98
N HIS A 54 8.08 -8.09 -3.29
CA HIS A 54 7.76 -7.72 -4.67
C HIS A 54 8.60 -6.57 -5.21
N THR A 55 9.15 -5.74 -4.33
CA THR A 55 9.95 -4.56 -4.73
C THR A 55 11.45 -4.76 -4.59
N GLU A 56 11.89 -5.66 -3.70
CA GLU A 56 13.30 -5.76 -3.24
C GLU A 56 13.79 -4.48 -2.50
N HIS A 57 12.85 -3.65 -2.03
CA HIS A 57 13.12 -2.42 -1.30
C HIS A 57 12.28 -2.34 -0.02
N GLU A 58 12.74 -1.55 0.95
CA GLU A 58 12.00 -1.31 2.18
C GLU A 58 10.87 -0.28 1.97
N ILE A 59 9.77 -0.44 2.70
CA ILE A 59 8.60 0.45 2.60
C ILE A 59 8.89 1.90 3.04
N ASP A 60 9.95 2.11 3.81
CA ASP A 60 10.39 3.39 4.36
C ASP A 60 11.49 4.08 3.55
N GLU A 61 11.85 3.50 2.40
CA GLU A 61 12.73 4.14 1.43
C GLU A 61 12.18 5.54 1.07
N PRO A 62 12.99 6.61 1.22
CA PRO A 62 12.51 7.99 1.11
C PRO A 62 12.17 8.39 -0.33
N ASN A 63 12.76 7.72 -1.32
CA ASN A 63 12.61 8.07 -2.74
C ASN A 63 11.68 7.09 -3.46
N HIS A 64 11.18 7.51 -4.62
CA HIS A 64 10.55 6.57 -5.53
C HIS A 64 11.57 5.52 -5.99
N ILE A 65 11.09 4.31 -6.19
CA ILE A 65 11.88 3.18 -6.68
C ILE A 65 11.36 2.77 -8.04
N TYR A 66 12.25 2.25 -8.87
CA TYR A 66 11.86 1.61 -10.13
C TYR A 66 12.02 0.10 -9.99
N CYS A 67 10.90 -0.61 -10.06
CA CYS A 67 10.86 -2.06 -10.01
C CYS A 67 10.61 -2.62 -11.41
N LYS A 68 11.66 -3.14 -12.06
CA LYS A 68 11.56 -3.73 -13.40
C LYS A 68 10.51 -4.85 -13.50
N LYS A 69 10.32 -5.63 -12.43
CA LYS A 69 9.31 -6.71 -12.36
C LYS A 69 7.87 -6.20 -12.46
N LEU A 70 7.65 -4.96 -12.03
CA LEU A 70 6.35 -4.30 -12.06
C LEU A 70 6.11 -3.53 -13.36
N ASP A 71 7.14 -3.38 -14.19
CA ASP A 71 7.05 -2.67 -15.46
C ASP A 71 6.26 -3.48 -16.50
N LYS A 72 5.02 -3.06 -16.73
CA LYS A 72 4.13 -3.62 -17.76
C LYS A 72 4.14 -2.80 -19.07
N GLY A 73 5.08 -1.86 -19.22
CA GLY A 73 5.21 -0.99 -20.40
C GLY A 73 4.53 0.38 -20.26
N GLY A 74 5.10 1.38 -20.95
CA GLY A 74 4.65 2.78 -20.97
C GLY A 74 5.37 3.69 -19.97
N MET A 75 5.13 5.01 -20.04
CA MET A 75 5.67 5.96 -19.06
C MET A 75 5.17 5.61 -17.65
N SER A 76 6.12 5.41 -16.73
CA SER A 76 5.90 5.09 -15.30
C SER A 76 5.42 3.67 -14.97
N GLY A 77 5.59 2.70 -15.87
CA GLY A 77 5.14 1.31 -15.68
C GLY A 77 5.70 0.64 -14.41
N GLY A 78 6.97 0.88 -14.07
CA GLY A 78 7.64 0.25 -12.93
C GLY A 78 7.88 1.16 -11.71
N VAL A 79 7.45 2.43 -11.75
CA VAL A 79 7.72 3.37 -10.65
C VAL A 79 6.77 3.09 -9.49
N VAL A 80 7.32 2.99 -8.27
CA VAL A 80 6.60 2.82 -7.02
C VAL A 80 7.05 3.90 -6.04
N TYR A 81 6.11 4.38 -5.23
CA TYR A 81 6.39 5.32 -4.14
C TYR A 81 6.24 4.62 -2.79
N PRO A 82 7.34 4.16 -2.15
CA PRO A 82 7.29 3.48 -0.86
C PRO A 82 6.55 4.31 0.22
N LEU A 83 6.78 5.62 0.23
CA LEU A 83 6.07 6.55 1.13
C LEU A 83 4.55 6.51 0.97
N PHE A 84 4.01 6.31 -0.24
CA PHE A 84 2.57 6.13 -0.42
C PHE A 84 2.07 4.88 0.31
N PHE A 85 2.82 3.77 0.21
CA PHE A 85 2.46 2.54 0.91
C PHE A 85 2.56 2.71 2.42
N LYS A 86 3.59 3.39 2.90
CA LYS A 86 3.78 3.68 4.32
C LYS A 86 2.70 4.61 4.89
N GLU A 87 2.42 5.72 4.24
CA GLU A 87 1.57 6.79 4.77
C GLU A 87 0.08 6.55 4.49
N VAL A 88 -0.25 5.96 3.33
CA VAL A 88 -1.64 5.80 2.86
C VAL A 88 -2.11 4.36 3.00
N ILE A 89 -1.39 3.39 2.42
CA ILE A 89 -1.84 1.98 2.41
C ILE A 89 -1.89 1.38 3.80
N LEU A 90 -0.84 1.56 4.61
CA LEU A 90 -0.86 1.07 6.00
C LEU A 90 -1.98 1.74 6.81
N CYS A 91 -2.25 3.03 6.61
CA CYS A 91 -3.34 3.70 7.30
C CYS A 91 -4.72 3.21 6.83
N PHE A 92 -4.88 2.91 5.54
CA PHE A 92 -6.08 2.33 4.98
C PHE A 92 -6.36 0.94 5.59
N ILE A 93 -5.35 0.07 5.63
CA ILE A 93 -5.46 -1.27 6.20
C ILE A 93 -5.76 -1.19 7.71
N SER A 94 -5.12 -0.27 8.44
CA SER A 94 -5.41 0.00 9.86
C SER A 94 -6.87 0.44 10.09
N TYR A 95 -7.39 1.29 9.20
CA TYR A 95 -8.78 1.70 9.24
C TYR A 95 -9.73 0.50 9.10
N GLN A 96 -9.48 -0.39 8.13
CA GLN A 96 -10.27 -1.62 7.96
C GLN A 96 -10.13 -2.56 9.16
N PHE A 97 -8.91 -2.77 9.66
CA PHE A 97 -8.60 -3.64 10.80
C PHE A 97 -9.32 -3.21 12.08
N SER A 98 -9.38 -1.91 12.33
CA SER A 98 -10.00 -1.33 13.53
C SER A 98 -11.53 -1.17 13.47
N GLY A 99 -12.18 -1.56 12.37
CA GLY A 99 -13.60 -1.31 12.17
C GLY A 99 -13.95 0.18 12.03
N GLY A 100 -12.99 1.00 11.58
CA GLY A 100 -13.22 2.39 11.23
C GLY A 100 -12.69 3.44 12.22
N ALA A 101 -12.04 3.03 13.32
CA ALA A 101 -11.57 3.96 14.36
C ALA A 101 -10.56 5.02 13.85
N TYR A 102 -9.79 4.69 12.81
CA TYR A 102 -8.73 5.56 12.27
C TYR A 102 -9.15 6.39 11.04
N GLY A 103 -10.45 6.58 10.80
CA GLY A 103 -10.95 7.18 9.55
C GLY A 103 -10.43 8.58 9.29
N LYS A 104 -10.38 9.44 10.32
CA LYS A 104 -9.86 10.82 10.20
C LYS A 104 -8.38 10.85 9.82
N GLN A 105 -7.57 9.98 10.43
CA GLN A 105 -6.13 9.92 10.16
C GLN A 105 -5.85 9.40 8.75
N TYR A 106 -6.62 8.40 8.30
CA TYR A 106 -6.55 7.92 6.93
C TYR A 106 -6.88 9.04 5.92
N SER A 107 -8.00 9.74 6.09
CA SER A 107 -8.39 10.85 5.19
C SER A 107 -7.35 11.96 5.17
N GLN A 108 -6.76 12.31 6.33
CA GLN A 108 -5.72 13.33 6.41
C GLN A 108 -4.45 12.90 5.66
N ASN A 109 -3.96 11.68 5.88
CA ASN A 109 -2.75 11.20 5.20
C ASN A 109 -2.96 11.12 3.68
N TYR A 110 -4.15 10.70 3.24
CA TYR A 110 -4.49 10.69 1.83
C TYR A 110 -4.51 12.10 1.23
N ASN A 111 -5.16 13.07 1.90
CA ASN A 111 -5.17 14.46 1.42
C ASN A 111 -3.77 15.07 1.36
N ASN A 112 -2.92 14.82 2.38
CA ASN A 112 -1.53 15.27 2.39
C ASN A 112 -0.73 14.68 1.21
N TRP A 113 -0.99 13.41 0.86
CA TRP A 113 -0.38 12.80 -0.32
C TRP A 113 -0.81 13.50 -1.62
N LEU A 114 -2.11 13.81 -1.76
CA LEU A 114 -2.62 14.54 -2.93
C LEU A 114 -2.01 15.93 -3.05
N GLU A 115 -1.82 16.63 -1.94
CA GLU A 115 -1.14 17.92 -1.93
C GLU A 115 0.32 17.79 -2.42
N LYS A 116 1.08 16.81 -1.93
CA LYS A 116 2.46 16.55 -2.40
C LYS A 116 2.50 16.29 -3.92
N VAL A 117 1.57 15.47 -4.44
CA VAL A 117 1.45 15.20 -5.87
C VAL A 117 1.15 16.48 -6.66
N SER A 118 0.19 17.29 -6.18
CA SER A 118 -0.18 18.55 -6.85
C SER A 118 0.95 19.58 -6.90
N GLN A 119 1.88 19.52 -5.94
CA GLN A 119 3.05 20.38 -5.84
C GLN A 119 4.27 19.82 -6.59
N GLY A 120 4.18 18.61 -7.16
CA GLY A 120 5.31 17.94 -7.81
C GLY A 120 6.43 17.51 -6.86
N LEU A 121 6.11 17.35 -5.57
CA LEU A 121 7.06 16.88 -4.55
C LEU A 121 7.24 15.36 -4.58
N VAL A 122 6.32 14.65 -5.23
CA VAL A 122 6.35 13.21 -5.52
C VAL A 122 5.92 12.99 -6.96
#